data_AF-A0AAD6US79-F1
#
_entry.id   AF-A0AAD6US79-F1
#
_cell.length_a   1.000
_cell.length_b   1.000
_cell.length_c   1.000
_cell.angle_alpha   90.00
_cell.angle_beta   90.00
_cell.angle_gamma   90.00
#
_symmetry.space_group_name_H-M   'P 1'
#
loop_
_entity.id
_entity.type
_entity.pdbx_description
1 polymer ?
#
loop_
_entity_poly.entity_id
_entity_poly.type
_entity_poly.pdbx_seq_one_letter_code
_entity_poly.pdbx_strand_id
1 'polypeptide(L)'
;MSFMWNTSILPILAFMRHANFPEDAIVSYSLFFKAQILPLLCPPETVTYPSWMTDDHTPLEFSLAIGKTGDPLVRFAVEPSVLPSTGDRSISSLRKILQRLSFSLAIKPDFDLDWFNICAEEVLLADTQQAPQPKGHPVSETFLGFDCSHYSATIKVYFMPRIRALVTKETPDEMMARLTSRLGLEKPWAKVTHFLSHFLLEDRPGIEIVAVDCVQAAQNRLKIYFRTDILSYSHMEYFLTLGDALPATEVAASLQNARRLWATLTEHPPNHRDTFRQA
;
A
#
# COMPACT_ATOMS: atom_id res chain seq x y z
N MET A 1 -21.30 -7.21 -15.76
CA MET A 1 -21.11 -8.02 -14.54
C MET A 1 -20.40 -9.36 -14.76
N SER A 2 -20.70 -10.14 -15.81
CA SER A 2 -20.09 -11.48 -16.01
C SER A 2 -18.56 -11.46 -16.15
N PHE A 3 -17.99 -10.50 -16.89
CA PHE A 3 -16.54 -10.47 -17.15
C PHE A 3 -15.70 -10.35 -15.87
N MET A 4 -15.78 -9.22 -15.14
CA MET A 4 -15.02 -9.00 -13.90
C MET A 4 -15.26 -10.07 -12.84
N TRP A 5 -16.48 -10.62 -12.78
CA TRP A 5 -16.76 -11.74 -11.89
C TRP A 5 -15.90 -12.96 -12.23
N ASN A 6 -15.86 -13.34 -13.51
CA ASN A 6 -15.14 -14.52 -13.97
C ASN A 6 -13.62 -14.33 -13.98
N THR A 7 -13.15 -13.15 -14.36
CA THR A 7 -11.71 -12.89 -14.55
C THR A 7 -11.01 -12.42 -13.28
N SER A 8 -11.75 -11.87 -12.32
CA SER A 8 -11.15 -11.36 -11.09
C SER A 8 -11.69 -12.03 -9.83
N ILE A 9 -13.01 -12.13 -9.68
CA ILE A 9 -13.59 -12.61 -8.41
C ILE A 9 -13.48 -14.14 -8.25
N LEU A 10 -13.71 -14.92 -9.32
CA LEU A 10 -13.56 -16.37 -9.26
C LEU A 10 -12.12 -16.81 -8.86
N PRO A 11 -11.04 -16.21 -9.41
CA PRO A 11 -9.67 -16.50 -8.97
C PRO A 11 -9.43 -16.30 -7.47
N ILE A 12 -9.87 -15.19 -6.87
CA ILE A 12 -9.66 -14.97 -5.43
C ILE A 12 -10.46 -15.95 -4.57
N LEU A 13 -11.68 -16.30 -4.97
CA LEU A 13 -12.44 -17.34 -4.26
C LEU A 13 -11.76 -18.71 -4.37
N ALA A 14 -11.08 -19.01 -5.48
CA ALA A 14 -10.25 -20.20 -5.61
C ALA A 14 -9.01 -20.14 -4.69
N PHE A 15 -8.36 -18.97 -4.57
CA PHE A 15 -7.28 -18.79 -3.60
C PHE A 15 -7.74 -18.97 -2.16
N MET A 16 -8.91 -18.45 -1.79
CA MET A 16 -9.49 -18.66 -0.45
C MET A 16 -9.74 -20.15 -0.18
N ARG A 17 -10.25 -20.91 -1.17
CA ARG A 17 -10.37 -22.38 -1.04
C ARG A 17 -9.02 -23.06 -0.84
N HIS A 18 -8.01 -22.70 -1.62
CA HIS A 18 -6.65 -23.26 -1.46
C HIS A 18 -5.99 -22.84 -0.13
N ALA A 19 -6.38 -21.70 0.42
CA ALA A 19 -5.98 -21.24 1.74
C ALA A 19 -6.81 -21.85 2.88
N ASN A 20 -7.61 -22.89 2.60
CA ASN A 20 -8.45 -23.61 3.57
C ASN A 20 -9.48 -22.73 4.30
N PHE A 21 -10.01 -21.71 3.62
CA PHE A 21 -11.15 -20.97 4.16
C PHE A 21 -12.37 -21.90 4.23
N PRO A 22 -13.18 -21.80 5.31
CA PRO A 22 -14.46 -22.50 5.38
C PRO A 22 -15.40 -22.13 4.21
N GLU A 23 -16.24 -23.06 3.76
CA GLU A 23 -17.12 -22.82 2.61
C GLU A 23 -18.15 -21.71 2.88
N ASP A 24 -18.67 -21.61 4.11
CA ASP A 24 -19.56 -20.53 4.52
C ASP A 24 -18.85 -19.16 4.47
N ALA A 25 -17.59 -19.10 4.90
CA ALA A 25 -16.74 -17.92 4.73
C ALA A 25 -16.54 -17.54 3.26
N ILE A 26 -16.28 -18.51 2.37
CA ILE A 26 -16.13 -18.27 0.93
C ILE A 26 -17.43 -17.72 0.34
N VAL A 27 -18.59 -18.20 0.79
CA VAL A 27 -19.90 -17.65 0.40
C VAL A 27 -20.05 -16.20 0.89
N SER A 28 -19.69 -15.91 2.15
CA SER A 28 -19.71 -14.54 2.68
C SER A 28 -18.79 -13.60 1.89
N TYR A 29 -17.57 -14.02 1.56
CA TYR A 29 -16.65 -13.24 0.73
C TYR A 29 -17.18 -13.06 -0.69
N SER A 30 -17.78 -14.09 -1.30
CA SER A 30 -18.42 -14.00 -2.61
C SER A 30 -19.51 -12.92 -2.65
N LEU A 31 -20.36 -12.86 -1.61
CA LEU A 31 -21.36 -11.80 -1.46
C LEU A 31 -20.73 -10.42 -1.24
N PHE A 32 -19.68 -10.35 -0.42
CA PHE A 32 -18.93 -9.11 -0.19
C PHE A 32 -18.31 -8.58 -1.49
N PHE A 33 -17.63 -9.42 -2.27
CA PHE A 33 -17.08 -9.03 -3.57
C PHE A 33 -18.16 -8.52 -4.51
N LYS A 34 -19.28 -9.24 -4.61
CA LYS A 34 -20.39 -8.86 -5.50
C LYS A 34 -21.05 -7.54 -5.10
N ALA A 35 -21.30 -7.34 -3.81
CA ALA A 35 -22.09 -6.22 -3.30
C ALA A 35 -21.25 -4.98 -3.00
N GLN A 36 -19.99 -5.14 -2.63
CA GLN A 36 -19.16 -4.06 -2.11
C GLN A 36 -17.94 -3.73 -2.97
N ILE A 37 -17.27 -4.71 -3.56
CA ILE A 37 -16.04 -4.51 -4.33
C ILE A 37 -16.32 -4.26 -5.80
N LEU A 38 -17.14 -5.09 -6.46
CA LEU A 38 -17.46 -4.91 -7.88
C LEU A 38 -18.04 -3.52 -8.22
N PRO A 39 -18.92 -2.91 -7.39
CA PRO A 39 -19.41 -1.56 -7.66
C PRO A 39 -18.36 -0.45 -7.55
N LEU A 40 -17.16 -0.74 -7.03
CA LEU A 40 -16.03 0.21 -7.00
C LEU A 40 -15.19 0.16 -8.27
N LEU A 41 -15.44 -0.82 -9.15
CA LEU A 41 -14.70 -1.03 -10.37
C LEU A 41 -15.52 -0.58 -11.58
N CYS A 42 -14.87 0.17 -12.46
CA CYS A 42 -15.42 0.50 -13.76
C CYS A 42 -15.39 -0.74 -14.65
N PRO A 43 -16.42 -0.96 -15.48
CA PRO A 43 -16.32 -1.89 -16.59
C PRO A 43 -15.09 -1.57 -17.46
N PRO A 44 -14.33 -2.58 -17.93
CA PRO A 44 -13.11 -2.36 -18.72
C PRO A 44 -13.29 -1.40 -19.91
N GLU A 45 -14.44 -1.48 -20.58
CA GLU A 45 -14.82 -0.63 -21.71
C GLU A 45 -15.02 0.87 -21.35
N THR A 46 -15.15 1.18 -20.07
CA THR A 46 -15.34 2.55 -19.55
C THR A 46 -14.11 3.09 -18.81
N VAL A 47 -13.04 2.30 -18.72
CA VAL A 47 -11.81 2.72 -18.05
C VAL A 47 -11.15 3.82 -18.87
N THR A 48 -11.15 5.03 -18.32
CA THR A 48 -10.56 6.23 -18.95
C THR A 48 -9.14 6.52 -18.46
N TYR A 49 -8.62 5.73 -17.52
CA TYR A 49 -7.29 5.92 -16.95
C TYR A 49 -6.59 4.60 -16.60
N PRO A 50 -5.27 4.50 -16.76
CA PRO A 50 -4.51 3.35 -16.31
C PRO A 50 -4.29 3.43 -14.79
N SER A 51 -4.72 2.41 -14.06
CA SER A 51 -4.38 2.27 -12.64
C SER A 51 -2.87 2.24 -12.46
N TRP A 52 -2.36 2.97 -11.47
CA TRP A 52 -0.95 2.91 -11.09
C TRP A 52 -0.68 1.75 -10.10
N MET A 53 -1.72 1.07 -9.63
CA MET A 53 -1.61 0.03 -8.60
C MET A 53 -0.85 -1.20 -9.08
N THR A 54 -0.99 -1.55 -10.36
CA THR A 54 -0.44 -2.77 -10.94
C THR A 54 0.33 -2.47 -12.23
N ASP A 55 1.28 -3.33 -12.56
CA ASP A 55 2.10 -3.20 -13.77
C ASP A 55 1.29 -3.36 -15.07
N ASP A 56 0.15 -4.06 -15.01
CA ASP A 56 -0.77 -4.24 -16.13
C ASP A 56 -1.91 -3.19 -16.17
N HIS A 57 -1.83 -2.18 -15.30
CA HIS A 57 -2.79 -1.08 -15.18
C HIS A 57 -4.22 -1.48 -14.80
N THR A 58 -4.42 -2.67 -14.25
CA THR A 58 -5.70 -3.08 -13.70
C THR A 58 -5.95 -2.48 -12.30
N PRO A 59 -7.22 -2.19 -11.94
CA PRO A 59 -7.55 -1.60 -10.65
C PRO A 59 -7.73 -2.65 -9.54
N LEU A 60 -7.22 -3.87 -9.72
CA LEU A 60 -7.42 -4.98 -8.77
C LEU A 60 -6.22 -5.94 -8.79
N GLU A 61 -5.66 -6.22 -7.62
CA GLU A 61 -4.54 -7.14 -7.42
C GLU A 61 -4.87 -8.18 -6.34
N PHE A 62 -4.32 -9.38 -6.48
CA PHE A 62 -4.34 -10.42 -5.46
C PHE A 62 -2.92 -10.75 -4.99
N SER A 63 -2.75 -10.98 -3.70
CA SER A 63 -1.47 -11.46 -3.16
C SER A 63 -1.68 -12.50 -2.06
N LEU A 64 -0.67 -13.35 -1.88
CA LEU A 64 -0.62 -14.34 -0.81
C LEU A 64 0.57 -14.01 0.08
N ALA A 65 0.33 -13.82 1.36
CA ALA A 65 1.39 -13.69 2.33
C ALA A 65 1.60 -15.02 3.05
N ILE A 66 2.73 -15.66 2.77
CA ILE A 66 3.10 -16.95 3.37
C ILE A 66 3.99 -16.65 4.57
N GLY A 67 3.47 -16.94 5.77
CA GLY A 67 4.17 -16.72 7.03
C GLY A 67 5.11 -17.86 7.41
N LYS A 68 5.71 -17.77 8.61
CA LYS A 68 6.61 -18.81 9.16
C LYS A 68 5.94 -20.18 9.32
N THR A 69 4.64 -20.21 9.58
CA THR A 69 3.86 -21.46 9.74
C THR A 69 3.50 -22.08 8.38
N GLY A 70 3.70 -21.36 7.28
CA GLY A 70 3.30 -21.78 5.94
C GLY A 70 1.84 -21.47 5.61
N ASP A 71 1.03 -21.05 6.59
CA ASP A 71 -0.38 -20.73 6.36
C ASP A 71 -0.49 -19.46 5.48
N PRO A 72 -1.14 -19.55 4.32
CA PRO A 72 -1.27 -18.42 3.41
C PRO A 72 -2.35 -17.45 3.91
N LEU A 73 -1.98 -16.19 4.09
CA LEU A 73 -2.92 -15.10 4.26
C LEU A 73 -3.31 -14.54 2.89
N VAL A 74 -4.59 -14.67 2.52
CA VAL A 74 -5.12 -14.12 1.28
C VAL A 74 -5.26 -12.60 1.43
N ARG A 75 -4.77 -11.87 0.43
CA ARG A 75 -4.90 -10.42 0.32
C ARG A 75 -5.41 -10.03 -1.04
N PHE A 76 -6.12 -8.91 -1.09
CA PHE A 76 -6.39 -8.22 -2.33
C PHE A 76 -6.29 -6.72 -2.15
N ALA A 77 -6.00 -6.01 -3.24
CA ALA A 77 -6.01 -4.56 -3.27
C ALA A 77 -6.89 -4.10 -4.43
N VAL A 78 -7.63 -3.02 -4.24
CA VAL A 78 -8.50 -2.41 -5.24
C VAL A 78 -8.26 -0.92 -5.30
N GLU A 79 -8.11 -0.37 -6.51
CA GLU A 79 -8.31 1.05 -6.73
C GLU A 79 -9.80 1.27 -7.02
N PRO A 80 -10.52 2.10 -6.24
CA PRO A 80 -11.91 2.44 -6.54
C PRO A 80 -12.04 3.29 -7.82
N SER A 81 -11.84 2.66 -8.98
CA SER A 81 -11.67 3.30 -10.28
C SER A 81 -12.87 4.15 -10.70
N VAL A 82 -14.04 3.94 -10.09
CA VAL A 82 -15.23 4.80 -10.28
C VAL A 82 -14.97 6.25 -9.93
N LEU A 83 -14.12 6.54 -8.94
CA LEU A 83 -13.80 7.89 -8.51
C LEU A 83 -12.96 8.64 -9.57
N PRO A 84 -11.75 8.19 -9.93
CA PRO A 84 -10.97 8.86 -10.97
C PRO A 84 -11.68 8.88 -12.33
N SER A 85 -12.52 7.89 -12.64
CA SER A 85 -13.28 7.86 -13.90
C SER A 85 -14.38 8.92 -13.98
N THR A 86 -14.94 9.36 -12.85
CA THR A 86 -15.87 10.51 -12.79
C THR A 86 -15.16 11.84 -12.54
N GLY A 87 -13.82 11.82 -12.40
CA GLY A 87 -13.02 12.97 -11.99
C GLY A 87 -13.15 13.32 -10.50
N ASP A 88 -13.81 12.48 -9.71
CA ASP A 88 -13.91 12.65 -8.26
C ASP A 88 -12.60 12.22 -7.59
N ARG A 89 -11.95 13.17 -6.94
CA ARG A 89 -10.72 12.97 -6.16
C ARG A 89 -10.93 13.27 -4.67
N SER A 90 -12.19 13.43 -4.26
CA SER A 90 -12.50 13.95 -2.94
C SER A 90 -12.24 12.93 -1.84
N ILE A 91 -11.60 13.40 -0.76
CA ILE A 91 -11.44 12.68 0.50
C ILE A 91 -12.82 12.29 1.04
N SER A 92 -13.83 13.16 0.87
CA SER A 92 -15.20 12.88 1.31
C SER A 92 -15.85 11.68 0.62
N SER A 93 -15.65 11.49 -0.70
CA SER A 93 -16.14 10.30 -1.41
C SER A 93 -15.41 9.03 -0.99
N LEU A 94 -14.08 9.07 -0.82
CA LEU A 94 -13.33 7.93 -0.32
C LEU A 94 -13.78 7.52 1.09
N ARG A 95 -14.00 8.50 1.98
CA ARG A 95 -14.53 8.27 3.33
C ARG A 95 -15.90 7.58 3.30
N LYS A 96 -16.81 7.99 2.41
CA LYS A 96 -18.13 7.36 2.23
C LYS A 96 -18.01 5.90 1.78
N ILE A 97 -17.04 5.59 0.89
CA ILE A 97 -16.76 4.20 0.49
C ILE A 97 -16.31 3.39 1.70
N LEU A 98 -15.35 3.88 2.48
CA LEU A 98 -14.85 3.19 3.67
C LEU A 98 -15.94 2.96 4.72
N GLN A 99 -16.77 3.97 4.98
CA GLN A 99 -17.94 3.85 5.88
C GLN A 99 -18.97 2.84 5.34
N ARG A 100 -19.19 2.78 4.03
CA ARG A 100 -20.06 1.74 3.45
C ARG A 100 -19.49 0.34 3.68
N LEU A 101 -18.18 0.18 3.48
CA LEU A 101 -17.49 -1.10 3.66
C LEU A 101 -17.56 -1.58 5.11
N SER A 102 -17.48 -0.68 6.10
CA SER A 102 -17.51 -1.04 7.52
C SER A 102 -18.83 -1.65 7.98
N PHE A 103 -19.93 -1.49 7.25
CA PHE A 103 -21.19 -2.16 7.54
C PHE A 103 -21.25 -3.61 7.04
N SER A 104 -20.24 -4.07 6.28
CA SER A 104 -20.19 -5.45 5.84
C SER A 104 -19.75 -6.38 6.97
N LEU A 105 -20.43 -7.52 7.12
CA LEU A 105 -20.03 -8.60 8.02
C LEU A 105 -18.65 -9.18 7.69
N ALA A 106 -18.14 -8.94 6.48
CA ALA A 106 -16.80 -9.35 6.07
C ALA A 106 -15.70 -8.39 6.55
N ILE A 107 -16.01 -7.28 7.21
CA ILE A 107 -15.03 -6.34 7.78
C ILE A 107 -14.98 -6.51 9.30
N LYS A 108 -13.78 -6.39 9.87
CA LYS A 108 -13.61 -6.54 11.31
C LYS A 108 -14.35 -5.44 12.12
N PRO A 109 -14.86 -5.78 13.31
CA PRO A 109 -15.58 -4.82 14.16
C PRO A 109 -14.72 -3.68 14.73
N ASP A 110 -13.39 -3.84 14.77
CA ASP A 110 -12.43 -2.84 15.25
C ASP A 110 -12.10 -1.76 14.20
N PHE A 111 -12.91 -1.69 13.13
CA PHE A 111 -12.81 -0.70 12.08
C PHE A 111 -12.83 0.72 12.64
N ASP A 112 -11.84 1.50 12.25
CA ASP A 112 -11.67 2.88 12.69
C ASP A 112 -11.03 3.72 11.58
N LEU A 113 -11.37 5.02 11.53
CA LEU A 113 -10.93 5.94 10.47
C LEU A 113 -10.05 7.09 10.98
N ASP A 114 -9.62 7.10 12.24
CA ASP A 114 -8.86 8.21 12.80
C ASP A 114 -7.53 8.42 12.06
N TRP A 115 -6.73 7.36 11.92
CA TRP A 115 -5.47 7.43 11.17
C TRP A 115 -5.70 7.68 9.69
N PHE A 116 -6.77 7.13 9.11
CA PHE A 116 -7.17 7.44 7.73
C PHE A 116 -7.41 8.96 7.56
N ASN A 117 -8.17 9.58 8.46
CA ASN A 117 -8.51 11.00 8.37
C ASN A 117 -7.25 11.87 8.46
N ILE A 118 -6.35 11.56 9.40
CA ILE A 118 -5.07 12.28 9.55
C ILE A 118 -4.22 12.12 8.29
N CYS A 119 -4.07 10.89 7.76
CA CYS A 119 -3.31 10.65 6.53
C CYS A 119 -3.93 11.35 5.32
N ALA A 120 -5.25 11.29 5.15
CA ALA A 120 -5.91 11.95 4.03
C ALA A 120 -5.70 13.47 4.07
N GLU A 121 -5.79 14.08 5.25
CA GLU A 121 -5.56 15.51 5.44
C GLU A 121 -4.11 15.95 5.21
N GLU A 122 -3.11 15.10 5.48
CA GLU A 122 -1.70 15.44 5.31
C GLU A 122 -1.12 15.06 3.94
N VAL A 123 -1.66 14.01 3.30
CA VAL A 123 -1.06 13.41 2.10
C VAL A 123 -1.84 13.73 0.83
N LEU A 124 -3.18 13.80 0.91
CA LEU A 124 -4.01 14.08 -0.26
C LEU A 124 -4.24 15.58 -0.45
N LEU A 125 -4.65 15.94 -1.66
CA LEU A 125 -5.09 17.29 -1.96
C LEU A 125 -6.46 17.54 -1.30
N ALA A 126 -6.65 18.70 -0.69
CA ALA A 126 -7.93 19.02 -0.03
C ALA A 126 -9.07 19.15 -1.04
N ASP A 127 -10.28 18.74 -0.67
CA ASP A 127 -11.50 18.79 -1.52
C ASP A 127 -11.80 20.19 -2.08
N THR A 128 -11.30 21.26 -1.44
CA THR A 128 -11.47 22.65 -1.87
C THR A 128 -10.49 23.10 -2.95
N GLN A 129 -9.46 22.30 -3.24
CA GLN A 129 -8.39 22.62 -4.18
C GLN A 129 -8.57 21.84 -5.48
N GLN A 130 -8.26 22.49 -6.60
CA GLN A 130 -8.33 21.86 -7.91
C GLN A 130 -6.97 21.27 -8.28
N ALA A 131 -6.95 19.98 -8.63
CA ALA A 131 -5.78 19.36 -9.25
C ALA A 131 -5.79 19.65 -10.76
N PRO A 132 -4.65 20.03 -11.37
CA PRO A 132 -4.54 19.98 -12.81
C PRO A 132 -4.72 18.54 -13.26
N GLN A 133 -5.59 18.30 -14.25
CA GLN A 133 -5.64 16.99 -14.91
C GLN A 133 -4.29 16.78 -15.59
N PRO A 134 -3.47 15.80 -15.16
CA PRO A 134 -2.20 15.56 -15.81
C PRO A 134 -2.51 15.13 -17.26
N LYS A 135 -1.98 15.86 -18.24
CA LYS A 135 -2.15 15.49 -19.66
C LYS A 135 -1.59 14.08 -19.85
N GLY A 136 -2.46 13.13 -20.18
CA GLY A 136 -2.10 11.76 -20.55
C GLY A 136 -2.30 10.71 -19.46
N HIS A 137 -2.34 11.04 -18.16
CA HIS A 137 -2.49 10.03 -17.10
C HIS A 137 -3.11 10.60 -15.82
N PRO A 138 -4.32 10.19 -15.42
CA PRO A 138 -4.74 10.26 -14.03
C PRO A 138 -3.79 9.44 -13.17
N VAL A 139 -3.03 10.10 -12.31
CA VAL A 139 -2.20 9.44 -11.31
C VAL A 139 -3.14 9.02 -10.19
N SER A 140 -3.20 7.72 -9.93
CA SER A 140 -3.84 7.16 -8.74
C SER A 140 -3.41 7.94 -7.50
N GLU A 141 -4.34 8.24 -6.61
CA GLU A 141 -4.04 8.90 -5.33
C GLU A 141 -4.22 7.98 -4.15
N THR A 142 -5.07 6.96 -4.29
CA THR A 142 -5.38 6.02 -3.21
C THR A 142 -5.74 4.63 -3.70
N PHE A 143 -5.36 3.62 -2.92
CA PHE A 143 -5.82 2.23 -3.08
C PHE A 143 -6.34 1.68 -1.76
N LEU A 144 -7.18 0.65 -1.83
CA LEU A 144 -7.69 -0.07 -0.67
C LEU A 144 -7.14 -1.49 -0.64
N GLY A 145 -6.38 -1.85 0.38
CA GLY A 145 -5.94 -3.22 0.63
C GLY A 145 -6.83 -3.95 1.63
N PHE A 146 -6.88 -5.26 1.54
CA PHE A 146 -7.65 -6.12 2.42
C PHE A 146 -6.79 -7.31 2.84
N ASP A 147 -6.53 -7.44 4.13
CA ASP A 147 -5.96 -8.64 4.74
C ASP A 147 -7.12 -9.56 5.16
N CYS A 148 -7.38 -10.63 4.42
CA CYS A 148 -8.50 -11.55 4.66
C CYS A 148 -8.10 -12.65 5.64
N SER A 149 -8.71 -12.65 6.82
CA SER A 149 -8.80 -13.83 7.69
C SER A 149 -10.00 -14.69 7.27
N HIS A 150 -10.19 -15.87 7.88
CA HIS A 150 -11.27 -16.77 7.48
C HIS A 150 -12.65 -16.10 7.44
N TYR A 151 -12.99 -15.24 8.39
CA TYR A 151 -14.34 -14.66 8.50
C TYR A 151 -14.38 -13.13 8.45
N SER A 152 -13.23 -12.47 8.30
CA SER A 152 -13.18 -11.00 8.33
C SER A 152 -11.94 -10.46 7.65
N ALA A 153 -12.03 -9.27 7.07
CA ALA A 153 -10.92 -8.56 6.46
C ALA A 153 -10.61 -7.29 7.24
N THR A 154 -9.32 -6.97 7.30
CA THR A 154 -8.83 -5.67 7.76
C THR A 154 -8.56 -4.79 6.55
N ILE A 155 -9.18 -3.61 6.50
CA ILE A 155 -8.96 -2.65 5.41
C ILE A 155 -7.66 -1.89 5.65
N LYS A 156 -6.91 -1.61 4.58
CA LYS A 156 -5.76 -0.71 4.56
C LYS A 156 -5.99 0.35 3.51
N VAL A 157 -5.53 1.56 3.76
CA VAL A 157 -5.57 2.64 2.78
C VAL A 157 -4.15 3.01 2.43
N TYR A 158 -3.87 3.03 1.13
CA TYR A 158 -2.63 3.52 0.56
C TYR A 158 -2.90 4.92 0.00
N PHE A 159 -1.97 5.84 0.19
CA PHE A 159 -2.03 7.24 -0.21
C PHE A 159 -0.77 7.61 -0.98
N MET A 160 -0.91 8.38 -2.05
CA MET A 160 0.22 8.84 -2.86
C MET A 160 0.34 10.37 -2.79
N PRO A 161 1.45 10.92 -2.29
CA PRO A 161 1.60 12.36 -2.06
C PRO A 161 1.77 13.20 -3.34
N ARG A 162 1.96 12.54 -4.49
CA ARG A 162 2.43 13.17 -5.75
C ARG A 162 1.57 14.34 -6.22
N ILE A 163 0.25 14.18 -6.22
CA ILE A 163 -0.67 15.22 -6.69
C ILE A 163 -0.63 16.43 -5.77
N ARG A 164 -0.68 16.20 -4.45
CA ARG A 164 -0.54 17.27 -3.47
C ARG A 164 0.79 18.00 -3.63
N ALA A 165 1.90 17.26 -3.74
CA ALA A 165 3.22 17.85 -3.91
C ALA A 165 3.31 18.72 -5.17
N LEU A 166 2.74 18.24 -6.28
CA LEU A 166 2.68 18.98 -7.54
C LEU A 166 1.94 20.31 -7.42
N VAL A 167 0.77 20.30 -6.76
CA VAL A 167 -0.16 21.45 -6.65
C VAL A 167 0.32 22.45 -5.60
N THR A 168 0.67 21.98 -4.42
CA THR A 168 1.00 22.82 -3.25
C THR A 168 2.45 23.23 -3.18
N LYS A 169 3.34 22.56 -3.96
CA LYS A 169 4.80 22.68 -3.88
C LYS A 169 5.41 22.22 -2.56
N GLU A 170 4.62 21.61 -1.68
CA GLU A 170 5.13 20.91 -0.50
C GLU A 170 5.89 19.65 -0.91
N THR A 171 6.99 19.36 -0.23
CA THR A 171 7.74 18.12 -0.43
C THR A 171 7.09 16.97 0.34
N PRO A 172 7.20 15.71 -0.14
CA PRO A 172 6.76 14.55 0.63
C PRO A 172 7.41 14.45 2.02
N ASP A 173 8.67 14.88 2.18
CA ASP A 173 9.36 14.90 3.48
C ASP A 173 8.68 15.85 4.48
N GLU A 174 8.27 17.05 4.06
CA GLU A 174 7.52 18.00 4.91
C GLU A 174 6.16 17.41 5.32
N MET A 175 5.46 16.75 4.39
CA MET A 175 4.21 16.05 4.69
C MET A 175 4.43 14.95 5.72
N MET A 176 5.49 14.13 5.57
CA MET A 176 5.77 13.03 6.51
C MET A 176 6.20 13.53 7.88
N ALA A 177 6.92 14.65 7.97
CA ALA A 177 7.26 15.27 9.23
C ALA A 177 6.00 15.70 10.01
N ARG A 178 5.04 16.35 9.36
CA ARG A 178 3.76 16.72 9.99
C ARG A 178 2.92 15.49 10.35
N LEU A 179 2.79 14.56 9.41
CA LEU A 179 2.01 13.33 9.61
C LEU A 179 2.52 12.53 10.81
N THR A 180 3.83 12.28 10.88
CA THR A 180 4.43 11.52 11.98
C THR A 180 4.32 12.26 13.30
N SER A 181 4.40 13.60 13.30
CA SER A 181 4.11 14.38 14.50
C SER A 181 2.66 14.25 14.97
N ARG A 182 1.68 14.35 14.07
CA ARG A 182 0.25 14.17 14.41
C ARG A 182 -0.07 12.76 14.93
N LEU A 183 0.70 11.76 14.52
CA LEU A 183 0.52 10.36 14.94
C LEU A 183 1.39 9.95 16.14
N GLY A 184 2.23 10.84 16.68
CA GLY A 184 3.15 10.50 17.78
C GLY A 184 4.28 9.54 17.38
N LEU A 185 4.70 9.60 16.11
CA LEU A 185 5.71 8.74 15.48
C LEU A 185 7.01 9.50 15.16
N GLU A 186 7.29 10.61 15.84
CA GLU A 186 8.46 11.45 15.58
C GLU A 186 9.77 10.70 15.85
N LYS A 187 9.81 9.88 16.91
CA LYS A 187 11.00 9.11 17.28
C LYS A 187 11.42 8.10 16.20
N PRO A 188 10.54 7.19 15.72
CA PRO A 188 10.91 6.31 14.62
C PRO A 188 11.16 7.08 13.32
N TRP A 189 10.42 8.18 13.07
CA TRP A 189 10.66 9.01 11.88
C TRP A 189 12.04 9.67 11.89
N ALA A 190 12.50 10.17 13.03
CA ALA A 190 13.83 10.78 13.17
C ALA A 190 14.97 9.80 12.82
N LYS A 191 14.82 8.50 13.11
CA LYS A 191 15.79 7.49 12.69
C LYS A 191 15.83 7.35 11.16
N VAL A 192 14.67 7.34 10.52
CA VAL A 192 14.55 7.26 9.05
C VAL A 192 15.12 8.52 8.40
N THR A 193 14.79 9.71 8.87
CA THR A 193 15.31 10.96 8.29
C THR A 193 16.81 11.12 8.52
N HIS A 194 17.33 10.66 9.65
CA HIS A 194 18.77 10.59 9.88
C HIS A 194 19.44 9.65 8.87
N PHE A 195 18.92 8.44 8.67
CA PHE A 195 19.42 7.53 7.63
C PHE A 195 19.41 8.19 6.24
N LEU A 196 18.30 8.81 5.85
CA LEU A 196 18.13 9.47 4.55
C LEU A 196 19.05 10.70 4.37
N SER A 197 19.53 11.30 5.46
CA SER A 197 20.46 12.44 5.41
C SER A 197 21.87 12.10 4.92
N HIS A 198 22.21 10.80 4.87
CA HIS A 198 23.49 10.31 4.33
C HIS A 198 23.51 10.19 2.80
N PHE A 199 22.37 10.41 2.14
CA PHE A 199 22.27 10.37 0.68
C PHE A 199 22.42 11.79 0.12
N LEU A 200 23.08 11.90 -1.04
CA LEU A 200 22.95 13.08 -1.88
C LEU A 200 21.50 13.24 -2.32
N LEU A 201 21.07 14.48 -2.60
CA LEU A 201 19.67 14.76 -2.90
C LEU A 201 19.17 13.99 -4.12
N GLU A 202 20.03 13.86 -5.15
CA GLU A 202 19.78 13.11 -6.37
C GLU A 202 19.67 11.59 -6.19
N ASP A 203 20.33 11.05 -5.15
CA ASP A 203 20.38 9.61 -4.86
C ASP A 203 19.41 9.22 -3.73
N ARG A 204 18.73 10.21 -3.13
CA ARG A 204 17.81 9.98 -2.01
C ARG A 204 16.55 9.26 -2.51
N PRO A 205 16.17 8.13 -1.89
CA PRO A 205 14.94 7.43 -2.22
C PRO A 205 13.70 8.32 -2.07
N GLY A 206 12.84 8.30 -3.07
CA GLY A 206 11.59 9.06 -3.06
C GLY A 206 10.51 8.39 -2.21
N ILE A 207 9.77 9.17 -1.43
CA ILE A 207 8.55 8.70 -0.74
C ILE A 207 7.44 8.55 -1.77
N GLU A 208 6.99 7.31 -1.94
CA GLU A 208 6.07 6.93 -3.02
C GLU A 208 4.66 6.68 -2.52
N ILE A 209 4.52 5.93 -1.42
CA ILE A 209 3.24 5.51 -0.86
C ILE A 209 3.31 5.64 0.66
N VAL A 210 2.20 6.07 1.24
CA VAL A 210 1.95 6.03 2.68
C VAL A 210 0.77 5.09 2.91
N ALA A 211 0.81 4.24 3.92
CA ALA A 211 -0.31 3.36 4.22
C ALA A 211 -0.60 3.22 5.70
N VAL A 212 -1.88 3.12 6.02
CA VAL A 212 -2.39 2.80 7.37
C VAL A 212 -3.46 1.72 7.30
N ASP A 213 -3.64 1.02 8.41
CA ASP A 213 -4.74 0.09 8.58
C ASP A 213 -5.99 0.88 9.05
N CYS A 214 -7.22 0.50 8.67
CA CYS A 214 -8.46 1.12 9.19
C CYS A 214 -8.87 0.42 10.49
N VAL A 215 -8.04 0.57 11.52
CA VAL A 215 -8.23 -0.02 12.86
C VAL A 215 -7.89 1.01 13.93
N GLN A 216 -8.32 0.74 15.17
CA GLN A 216 -8.04 1.59 16.32
C GLN A 216 -6.54 1.94 16.44
N ALA A 217 -6.25 3.18 16.84
CA ALA A 217 -4.89 3.73 16.90
C ALA A 217 -3.88 2.83 17.64
N ALA A 218 -4.29 2.15 18.72
CA ALA A 218 -3.41 1.27 19.50
C ALA A 218 -2.91 0.03 18.72
N GLN A 219 -3.60 -0.38 17.65
CA GLN A 219 -3.22 -1.49 16.78
C GLN A 219 -2.70 -1.04 15.42
N ASN A 220 -2.74 0.27 15.16
CA ASN A 220 -2.46 0.83 13.86
C ASN A 220 -0.96 0.94 13.61
N ARG A 221 -0.58 0.96 12.32
CA ARG A 221 0.80 1.01 11.87
C ARG A 221 0.88 1.89 10.64
N LEU A 222 1.80 2.85 10.68
CA LEU A 222 2.13 3.69 9.54
C LEU A 222 3.22 2.97 8.74
N LYS A 223 3.01 2.84 7.43
CA LYS A 223 4.01 2.35 6.49
C LYS A 223 4.33 3.45 5.50
N ILE A 224 5.62 3.67 5.27
CA ILE A 224 6.11 4.61 4.27
C ILE A 224 6.96 3.80 3.29
N TYR A 225 6.60 3.86 2.02
CA TYR A 225 7.26 3.13 0.95
C TYR A 225 8.21 4.08 0.23
N PHE A 226 9.46 3.67 0.14
CA PHE A 226 10.51 4.39 -0.56
C PHE A 226 10.83 3.66 -1.87
N ARG A 227 11.05 4.44 -2.94
CA ARG A 227 11.51 3.92 -4.23
C ARG A 227 12.96 4.31 -4.49
N THR A 228 13.74 3.34 -4.96
CA THR A 228 15.14 3.47 -5.38
C THR A 228 15.32 2.69 -6.68
N ASP A 229 16.13 3.21 -7.59
CA ASP A 229 16.47 2.55 -8.86
C ASP A 229 17.71 1.65 -8.73
N ILE A 230 18.33 1.62 -7.55
CA ILE A 230 19.55 0.84 -7.30
C ILE A 230 19.16 -0.58 -6.87
N LEU A 231 19.44 -1.53 -7.76
CA LEU A 231 19.16 -2.95 -7.53
C LEU A 231 20.45 -3.74 -7.27
N SER A 232 20.89 -3.76 -6.00
CA SER A 232 21.98 -4.63 -5.56
C SER A 232 21.70 -5.17 -4.15
N TYR A 233 22.32 -6.32 -3.81
CA TYR A 233 22.18 -6.89 -2.47
C TYR A 233 22.76 -5.96 -1.39
N SER A 234 23.91 -5.31 -1.66
CA SER A 234 24.53 -4.36 -0.73
C SER A 234 23.62 -3.16 -0.47
N HIS A 235 22.93 -2.66 -1.49
CA HIS A 235 21.94 -1.60 -1.33
C HIS A 235 20.76 -2.07 -0.48
N MET A 236 20.21 -3.25 -0.75
CA MET A 236 19.14 -3.82 0.08
C MET A 236 19.57 -4.01 1.54
N GLU A 237 20.77 -4.54 1.80
CA GLU A 237 21.32 -4.70 3.15
C GLU A 237 21.48 -3.37 3.88
N TYR A 238 21.98 -2.33 3.18
CA TYR A 238 22.10 -0.99 3.72
C TYR A 238 20.75 -0.39 4.14
N PHE A 239 19.68 -0.64 3.38
CA PHE A 239 18.32 -0.21 3.73
C PHE A 239 17.73 -1.01 4.88
N LEU A 240 17.90 -2.34 4.88
CA LEU A 240 17.39 -3.22 5.93
C LEU A 240 18.04 -2.96 7.29
N THR A 241 19.23 -2.36 7.31
CA THR A 241 19.96 -1.98 8.53
C THR A 241 19.82 -0.50 8.89
N LEU A 242 19.18 0.31 8.02
CA LEU A 242 19.19 1.78 8.08
C LEU A 242 20.63 2.34 8.21
N GLY A 243 21.57 1.80 7.43
CA GLY A 243 22.97 2.17 7.49
C GLY A 243 23.61 1.84 8.84
N ASP A 244 23.41 0.59 9.29
CA ASP A 244 23.88 0.08 10.59
C ASP A 244 23.27 0.78 11.83
N ALA A 245 22.25 1.63 11.66
CA ALA A 245 21.54 2.28 12.77
C ALA A 245 20.65 1.31 13.56
N LEU A 246 20.30 0.14 12.99
CA LEU A 246 19.60 -0.93 13.69
C LEU A 246 20.59 -1.93 14.32
N PRO A 247 20.37 -2.38 15.57
CA PRO A 247 21.22 -3.39 16.18
C PRO A 247 21.25 -4.68 15.34
N ALA A 248 22.44 -5.22 15.09
CA ALA A 248 22.61 -6.43 14.28
C ALA A 248 21.76 -7.61 14.77
N THR A 249 21.54 -7.72 16.09
CA THR A 249 20.69 -8.76 16.70
C THR A 249 19.22 -8.66 16.29
N GLU A 250 18.72 -7.46 15.96
CA GLU A 250 17.32 -7.25 15.54
C GLU A 250 17.09 -7.67 14.07
N VAL A 251 18.11 -7.54 13.22
CA VAL A 251 17.99 -7.73 11.76
C VAL A 251 18.69 -8.96 11.22
N ALA A 252 19.56 -9.63 11.99
CA ALA A 252 20.39 -10.75 11.51
C ALA A 252 19.60 -11.86 10.80
N ALA A 253 18.48 -12.31 11.40
CA ALA A 253 17.66 -13.36 10.80
C ALA A 253 17.01 -12.89 9.47
N SER A 254 16.57 -11.64 9.42
CA SER A 254 15.99 -11.03 8.22
C SER A 254 17.03 -10.89 7.11
N LEU A 255 18.25 -10.43 7.43
CA LEU A 255 19.37 -10.32 6.47
C LEU A 255 19.77 -11.69 5.92
N GLN A 256 19.85 -12.71 6.77
CA GLN A 256 20.15 -14.08 6.33
C GLN A 256 19.10 -14.61 5.36
N ASN A 257 17.81 -14.41 5.66
CA ASN A 257 16.72 -14.83 4.78
C ASN A 257 16.71 -14.03 3.47
N ALA A 258 16.93 -12.72 3.52
CA ALA A 258 17.04 -11.87 2.34
C ALA A 258 18.21 -12.31 1.44
N ARG A 259 19.35 -12.70 2.03
CA ARG A 259 20.50 -13.25 1.29
C ARG A 259 20.17 -14.53 0.54
N ARG A 260 19.49 -15.45 1.22
CA ARG A 260 19.05 -16.73 0.62
C ARG A 260 18.07 -16.47 -0.51
N LEU A 261 17.07 -15.61 -0.28
CA LEU A 261 16.09 -15.25 -1.29
C LEU A 261 16.76 -14.63 -2.52
N TRP A 262 17.66 -13.68 -2.33
CA TRP A 262 18.41 -13.05 -3.42
C TRP A 262 19.18 -14.07 -4.25
N ALA A 263 19.95 -14.94 -3.61
CA ALA A 263 20.74 -15.96 -4.31
C ALA A 263 19.85 -16.95 -5.09
N THR A 264 18.70 -17.32 -4.53
CA THR A 264 17.73 -18.20 -5.21
C THR A 264 17.09 -17.53 -6.42
N LEU A 265 16.71 -16.25 -6.32
CA LEU A 265 16.00 -15.54 -7.40
C LEU A 265 16.91 -15.06 -8.52
N THR A 266 18.17 -14.75 -8.21
CA THR A 266 19.12 -14.20 -9.20
C THR A 266 20.08 -15.25 -9.74
N GLU A 267 20.09 -16.46 -9.18
CA GLU A 267 21.08 -17.52 -9.45
C GLU A 267 22.55 -17.10 -9.19
N HIS A 268 22.77 -15.95 -8.54
CA HIS A 268 24.10 -15.41 -8.24
C HIS A 268 24.23 -15.05 -6.76
N PRO A 269 25.33 -15.44 -6.08
CA PRO A 269 25.60 -14.95 -4.74
C PRO A 269 25.84 -13.43 -4.75
N PRO A 270 25.56 -12.72 -3.65
CA PRO A 270 25.85 -11.28 -3.57
C PRO A 270 27.29 -10.95 -3.91
N ASN A 271 27.52 -10.10 -4.92
CA ASN A 271 28.85 -9.53 -5.17
C ASN A 271 29.13 -8.43 -4.13
N HIS A 272 30.26 -8.55 -3.43
CA HIS A 272 30.60 -7.76 -2.25
C HIS A 272 31.00 -6.30 -2.51
N ARG A 273 30.93 -5.81 -3.75
CA ARG A 273 31.55 -4.53 -4.13
C ARG A 273 30.73 -3.77 -5.16
N ASP A 274 29.76 -3.02 -4.67
CA ASP A 274 29.43 -1.71 -5.22
C ASP A 274 29.63 -0.72 -4.07
N THR A 275 30.77 -0.04 -4.06
CA THR A 275 31.09 1.00 -3.08
C THR A 275 30.25 2.23 -3.36
N PHE A 276 29.45 2.63 -2.37
CA PHE A 276 28.66 3.86 -2.37
C PHE A 276 29.54 5.09 -2.53
N ARG A 277 29.01 6.13 -3.19
CA ARG A 277 29.45 7.50 -2.97
C ARG A 277 28.73 8.02 -1.73
N GLN A 278 29.38 7.90 -0.58
CA GLN A 278 28.94 8.61 0.62
C GLN A 278 29.19 10.11 0.42
N ALA A 279 28.28 10.95 0.91
CA ALA A 279 28.47 12.40 0.96
C ALA A 279 29.61 12.80 1.90
#